data_AF-A0A7S2FQL2-F1
#
_entry.id   AF-A0A7S2FQL2-F1
#
_cell.length_a   1.000
_cell.length_b   1.000
_cell.length_c   1.000
_cell.angle_alpha   90.00
_cell.angle_beta   90.00
_cell.angle_gamma   90.00
#
_symmetry.space_group_name_H-M   'P 1'
#
loop_
_entity.id
_entity.type
_entity.pdbx_description
1 polymer ?
#
loop_
_entity_poly.entity_id
_entity_poly.type
_entity_poly.pdbx_seq_one_letter_code
_entity_poly.pdbx_strand_id
1 'polypeptide(L)'
;VLKLQSGALEADVTLNGEHMASLKPREWLVDQVMNAYMFRLQERDNGRRELDSFRRPCHFYSTFFMTTALLPQGSSYSHANVRTWSRKIISTNGDIFGLDKLFIPVNIKDSHWTLVVAFISEKRLQYYDSMGGSGTQYLEAL
;
A
#
# COMPACT_ATOMS: atom_id res chain seq x y z
N VAL A 1 -23.00 -2.69 -5.41
CA VAL A 1 -21.58 -3.04 -5.68
C VAL A 1 -20.89 -1.79 -6.20
N LEU A 2 -19.83 -1.32 -5.54
CA LEU A 2 -19.01 -0.19 -5.96
C LEU A 2 -17.75 -0.74 -6.63
N LYS A 3 -17.43 -0.26 -7.83
CA LYS A 3 -16.19 -0.59 -8.54
C LYS A 3 -15.31 0.65 -8.60
N LEU A 4 -14.10 0.55 -8.08
CA LEU A 4 -13.08 1.59 -8.20
C LEU A 4 -12.13 1.14 -9.30
N GLN A 5 -12.16 1.85 -10.44
CA GLN A 5 -11.28 1.54 -11.55
C GLN A 5 -9.85 1.93 -11.21
N SER A 6 -8.95 0.97 -11.36
CA SER A 6 -7.56 1.05 -10.93
C SER A 6 -6.66 1.92 -11.82
N GLY A 7 -7.15 3.06 -12.32
CA GLY A 7 -6.42 3.93 -13.26
C GLY A 7 -5.00 4.34 -12.81
N ALA A 8 -4.66 4.16 -11.53
CA ALA A 8 -3.32 4.32 -10.97
C ALA A 8 -2.87 3.18 -10.01
N LEU A 9 -3.58 2.04 -9.96
CA LEU A 9 -3.39 0.98 -8.97
C LEU A 9 -3.32 -0.42 -9.58
N GLU A 10 -2.85 -1.38 -8.77
CA GLU A 10 -2.42 -2.71 -9.21
C GLU A 10 -3.52 -3.71 -9.58
N ALA A 11 -4.76 -3.44 -9.16
CA ALA A 11 -5.93 -4.28 -9.41
C ALA A 11 -7.23 -3.47 -9.22
N ASP A 12 -8.29 -3.82 -9.96
CA ASP A 12 -9.61 -3.24 -9.78
C ASP A 12 -10.19 -3.65 -8.42
N VAL A 13 -10.67 -2.66 -7.65
CA VAL A 13 -11.28 -2.91 -6.34
C VAL A 13 -12.79 -2.96 -6.48
N THR A 14 -13.38 -4.14 -6.21
CA THR A 14 -14.82 -4.33 -6.15
C THR A 14 -15.29 -4.45 -4.70
N LEU A 15 -16.12 -3.51 -4.27
CA LEU A 15 -16.74 -3.49 -2.94
C LEU A 15 -18.21 -3.89 -3.02
N ASN A 16 -18.62 -4.80 -2.14
CA ASN A 16 -20.01 -5.22 -1.96
C ASN A 16 -20.45 -4.98 -0.51
N GLY A 17 -21.72 -5.27 -0.19
CA GLY A 17 -22.25 -5.06 1.16
C GLY A 17 -21.56 -5.91 2.24
N GLU A 18 -21.07 -7.09 1.87
CA GLU A 18 -20.37 -8.00 2.78
C GLU A 18 -18.99 -7.43 3.18
N HIS A 19 -18.23 -6.89 2.22
CA HIS A 19 -16.97 -6.22 2.51
C HIS A 19 -17.20 -5.00 3.43
N MET A 20 -18.26 -4.21 3.17
CA MET A 20 -18.60 -3.06 4.01
C MET A 20 -19.02 -3.44 5.43
N ALA A 21 -19.51 -4.68 5.64
CA ALA A 21 -19.84 -5.16 6.98
C ALA A 21 -18.59 -5.26 7.88
N SER A 22 -17.39 -5.41 7.32
CA SER A 22 -16.12 -5.40 8.08
C SER A 22 -15.80 -4.06 8.73
N LEU A 23 -16.48 -2.97 8.35
CA LEU A 23 -16.35 -1.65 8.98
C LEU A 23 -17.14 -1.54 10.30
N LYS A 24 -17.95 -2.54 10.65
CA LYS A 24 -18.70 -2.55 11.90
C LYS A 24 -17.73 -2.61 13.11
N PRO A 25 -18.14 -2.08 14.27
CA PRO A 25 -17.32 -2.17 15.47
C PRO A 25 -16.93 -3.61 15.78
N ARG A 26 -15.66 -3.82 16.13
CA ARG A 26 -15.07 -5.12 16.54
C ARG A 26 -14.98 -6.18 15.43
N GLU A 27 -15.15 -5.79 14.17
CA GLU A 27 -14.87 -6.64 13.02
C GLU A 27 -13.45 -6.38 12.47
N TRP A 28 -12.87 -7.39 11.82
CA TRP A 28 -11.59 -7.25 11.12
C TRP A 28 -11.80 -6.76 9.70
N LEU A 29 -11.08 -5.70 9.32
CA LEU A 29 -11.11 -5.17 7.97
C LEU A 29 -10.58 -6.20 6.97
N VAL A 30 -11.33 -6.39 5.89
CA VAL A 30 -10.90 -7.21 4.76
C VAL A 30 -10.04 -6.41 3.78
N ASP A 31 -9.20 -7.11 3.01
CA ASP A 31 -8.31 -6.54 2.01
C ASP A 31 -9.03 -5.59 1.04
N GLN A 32 -10.25 -5.87 0.63
CA GLN A 32 -11.00 -5.04 -0.32
C GLN A 32 -11.28 -3.65 0.25
N VAL A 33 -11.57 -3.55 1.56
CA VAL A 33 -11.79 -2.26 2.22
C VAL A 33 -10.48 -1.50 2.38
N MET A 34 -9.39 -2.18 2.76
CA MET A 34 -8.07 -1.57 2.87
C MET A 34 -7.57 -1.06 1.52
N ASN A 35 -7.69 -1.86 0.46
CA ASN A 35 -7.32 -1.47 -0.90
C ASN A 35 -8.16 -0.29 -1.41
N ALA A 36 -9.47 -0.29 -1.13
CA ALA A 36 -10.32 0.84 -1.46
C ALA A 36 -9.88 2.12 -0.73
N TYR A 37 -9.47 2.01 0.54
CA TYR A 37 -8.98 3.15 1.29
C TYR A 37 -7.65 3.69 0.73
N MET A 38 -6.69 2.81 0.41
CA MET A 38 -5.44 3.20 -0.25
C MET A 38 -5.69 3.88 -1.59
N PHE A 39 -6.67 3.41 -2.36
CA PHE A 39 -7.12 4.07 -3.59
C PHE A 39 -7.62 5.50 -3.34
N ARG A 40 -8.48 5.69 -2.34
CA ARG A 40 -8.98 7.04 -1.99
C ARG A 40 -7.86 7.97 -1.53
N LEU A 41 -6.83 7.45 -0.85
CA LEU A 41 -5.65 8.23 -0.49
C LEU A 41 -4.82 8.63 -1.71
N GLN A 42 -4.65 7.73 -2.68
CA GLN A 42 -3.97 8.01 -3.94
C GLN A 42 -4.70 9.09 -4.76
N GLU A 43 -6.03 9.00 -4.88
CA GLU A 43 -6.83 10.03 -5.56
C GLU A 43 -6.69 11.40 -4.89
N ARG A 44 -6.72 11.41 -3.55
CA ARG A 44 -6.51 12.65 -2.78
C ARG A 44 -5.11 13.23 -2.99
N ASP A 45 -4.08 12.39 -3.10
CA ASP A 45 -2.71 12.83 -3.41
C ASP A 45 -2.61 13.41 -4.83
N ASN A 46 -3.25 12.77 -5.81
CA ASN A 46 -3.31 13.24 -7.18
C ASN A 46 -3.95 14.63 -7.27
N GLY A 47 -5.11 14.83 -6.62
CA GLY A 47 -5.77 16.14 -6.59
C GLY A 47 -4.95 17.23 -5.91
N ARG A 48 -4.14 16.90 -4.89
CA ARG A 48 -3.20 17.86 -4.28
C ARG A 48 -2.07 18.24 -5.24
N ARG A 49 -1.63 17.33 -6.10
CA ARG A 49 -0.60 17.59 -7.11
C ARG A 49 -1.09 18.48 -8.25
N GLU A 50 -2.36 18.39 -8.60
CA GLU A 50 -2.98 19.31 -9.56
C GLU A 50 -2.98 20.76 -9.05
N LEU A 51 -3.04 20.95 -7.73
CA LEU A 51 -2.98 22.26 -7.08
C LEU A 51 -1.55 22.78 -6.88
N ASP A 52 -0.57 21.88 -6.74
CA ASP A 52 0.84 22.21 -6.55
C ASP A 52 1.73 21.25 -7.33
N SER A 53 2.19 21.71 -8.50
CA SER A 53 3.03 20.93 -9.42
C SER A 53 4.47 20.71 -8.91
N PHE A 54 4.93 21.50 -7.93
CA PHE A 54 6.26 21.32 -7.32
C PHE A 54 6.25 20.24 -6.24
N ARG A 55 5.07 19.84 -5.77
CA ARG A 55 4.94 18.79 -4.76
C ARG A 55 5.30 17.43 -5.33
N ARG A 56 6.26 16.76 -4.68
CA ARG A 56 6.58 15.36 -5.02
C ARG A 56 5.38 14.44 -4.74
N PRO A 57 5.08 13.50 -5.67
CA PRO A 57 3.99 12.55 -5.51
C PRO A 57 4.19 11.59 -4.35
N CYS A 58 3.11 11.16 -3.72
CA CYS A 58 3.11 9.93 -2.92
C CYS A 58 2.56 8.76 -3.76
N HIS A 59 2.96 7.55 -3.40
CA HIS A 59 2.37 6.34 -3.96
C HIS A 59 1.85 5.42 -2.84
N PHE A 60 0.67 4.83 -3.07
CA PHE A 60 0.00 3.95 -2.13
C PHE A 60 -0.18 2.58 -2.80
N TYR A 61 0.57 1.59 -2.33
CA TYR A 61 0.45 0.23 -2.86
C TYR A 61 -0.79 -0.48 -2.35
N SER A 62 -1.25 -1.46 -3.12
CA SER A 62 -2.25 -2.41 -2.68
C SER A 62 -1.68 -3.39 -1.63
N THR A 63 -2.57 -4.07 -0.90
CA THR A 63 -2.22 -5.13 0.06
C THR A 63 -1.48 -6.29 -0.59
N PHE A 64 -1.65 -6.46 -1.91
CA PHE A 64 -1.01 -7.50 -2.69
C PHE A 64 0.50 -7.31 -2.87
N PHE A 65 1.03 -6.10 -2.70
CA PHE A 65 2.48 -5.85 -2.85
C PHE A 65 3.26 -6.69 -1.85
N MET A 66 2.93 -6.57 -0.56
CA MET A 66 3.65 -7.25 0.50
C MET A 66 3.43 -8.77 0.43
N THR A 67 2.21 -9.22 0.09
CA THR A 67 1.95 -10.66 -0.07
C THR A 67 2.69 -11.27 -1.26
N THR A 68 2.96 -10.48 -2.31
CA THR A 68 3.76 -10.92 -3.48
C THR A 68 5.27 -10.85 -3.20
N ALA A 69 5.70 -9.86 -2.43
CA ALA A 69 7.10 -9.65 -2.04
C ALA A 69 7.63 -10.77 -1.15
N LEU A 70 6.80 -11.25 -0.23
CA LEU A 70 7.16 -12.28 0.73
C LEU A 70 6.91 -13.68 0.13
N LEU A 71 7.84 -14.61 0.33
CA LEU A 71 7.62 -16.01 -0.02
C LEU A 71 6.60 -16.66 0.93
N PRO A 72 5.95 -17.77 0.50
CA PRO A 72 5.08 -18.55 1.37
C PRO A 72 5.78 -18.90 2.69
N GLN A 73 5.06 -18.77 3.81
CA GLN A 73 5.57 -18.96 5.18
C GLN A 73 6.45 -17.83 5.75
N GLY A 74 6.56 -16.68 5.06
CA GLY A 74 7.19 -15.47 5.62
C GLY A 74 8.70 -15.58 5.85
N SER A 75 9.36 -16.57 5.26
CA SER A 75 10.73 -16.95 5.59
C SER A 75 11.79 -16.38 4.65
N SER A 76 11.42 -15.83 3.49
CA SER A 76 12.38 -15.12 2.62
C SER A 76 11.67 -14.17 1.64
N TYR A 77 12.31 -13.04 1.35
CA TYR A 77 11.86 -12.06 0.35
C TYR A 77 12.28 -12.49 -1.07
N SER A 78 11.46 -12.18 -2.08
CA SER A 78 11.81 -12.37 -3.49
C SER A 78 11.58 -11.08 -4.27
N HIS A 79 12.65 -10.30 -4.46
CA HIS A 79 12.62 -9.12 -5.35
C HIS A 79 12.12 -9.46 -6.76
N ALA A 80 12.40 -10.69 -7.25
CA ALA A 80 11.97 -11.13 -8.56
C ALA A 80 10.44 -11.05 -8.75
N ASN A 81 9.66 -11.26 -7.69
CA ASN A 81 8.20 -11.23 -7.73
C ASN A 81 7.65 -9.80 -7.85
N VAL A 82 8.39 -8.82 -7.31
CA VAL A 82 7.95 -7.42 -7.24
C VAL A 82 8.71 -6.46 -8.15
N ARG A 83 9.70 -6.93 -8.92
CA ARG A 83 10.55 -6.10 -9.79
C ARG A 83 9.81 -5.20 -10.80
N THR A 84 8.57 -5.57 -11.17
CA THR A 84 7.75 -4.80 -12.13
C THR A 84 6.78 -3.85 -11.45
N TRP A 85 6.63 -3.90 -10.12
CA TRP A 85 5.63 -3.12 -9.40
C TRP A 85 5.93 -1.63 -9.45
N SER A 86 7.20 -1.24 -9.42
CA SER A 86 7.60 0.15 -9.60
C SER A 86 7.05 0.73 -10.91
N ARG A 87 6.94 -0.05 -12.00
CA ARG A 87 6.38 0.43 -13.28
C ARG A 87 4.92 0.88 -13.18
N LYS A 88 4.20 0.47 -12.14
CA LYS A 88 2.81 0.88 -11.89
C LYS A 88 2.72 2.27 -11.24
N ILE A 89 3.85 2.86 -10.84
CA ILE A 89 3.93 4.22 -10.33
C ILE A 89 3.89 5.19 -11.51
N ILE A 90 2.68 5.51 -11.97
CA ILE A 90 2.46 6.38 -13.13
C ILE A 90 2.98 7.81 -12.87
N SER A 91 2.89 8.28 -11.63
CA SER A 91 3.24 9.65 -11.22
C SER A 91 4.69 10.05 -11.51
N THR A 92 5.58 9.08 -11.58
CA THR A 92 7.03 9.28 -11.80
C THR A 92 7.56 8.39 -12.92
N ASN A 93 6.68 7.82 -13.76
CA ASN A 93 7.04 6.86 -14.81
C ASN A 93 7.88 5.69 -14.28
N GLY A 94 7.52 5.20 -13.09
CA GLY A 94 8.16 4.09 -12.41
C GLY A 94 9.44 4.39 -11.63
N ASP A 95 9.86 5.66 -11.55
CA ASP A 95 10.97 6.06 -10.69
C ASP A 95 10.52 6.23 -9.23
N ILE A 96 10.89 5.27 -8.37
CA ILE A 96 10.59 5.32 -6.94
C ILE A 96 11.29 6.49 -6.23
N PHE A 97 12.43 6.96 -6.75
CA PHE A 97 13.23 8.01 -6.12
C PHE A 97 12.64 9.41 -6.37
N GLY A 98 11.75 9.54 -7.35
CA GLY A 98 10.97 10.76 -7.60
C GLY A 98 9.81 10.98 -6.62
N LEU A 99 9.48 9.98 -5.79
CA LEU A 99 8.40 10.08 -4.81
C LEU A 99 8.81 10.89 -3.56
N ASP A 100 7.81 11.44 -2.86
CA ASP A 100 7.95 11.91 -1.48
C ASP A 100 7.92 10.71 -0.52
N LYS A 101 6.82 9.95 -0.58
CA LYS A 101 6.56 8.81 0.30
C LYS A 101 5.93 7.65 -0.47
N LEU A 102 6.30 6.44 -0.06
CA LEU A 102 5.70 5.19 -0.51
C LEU A 102 5.00 4.51 0.67
N PHE A 103 3.72 4.21 0.53
CA PHE A 103 2.89 3.59 1.56
C PHE A 103 2.62 2.13 1.20
N ILE A 104 2.96 1.22 2.12
CA ILE A 104 2.84 -0.23 1.94
C ILE A 104 2.01 -0.82 3.09
N PRO A 105 0.71 -1.10 2.89
CA PRO A 105 -0.07 -1.83 3.88
C PRO A 105 0.45 -3.26 4.03
N VAL A 106 0.45 -3.75 5.27
CA VAL A 106 0.87 -5.11 5.61
C VAL A 106 -0.24 -5.79 6.40
N ASN A 107 -0.77 -6.89 5.85
CA ASN A 107 -1.69 -7.77 6.56
C ASN A 107 -0.91 -8.88 7.26
N ILE A 108 -0.88 -8.85 8.59
CA ILE A 108 -0.20 -9.88 9.38
C ILE A 108 -1.20 -10.98 9.67
N LYS A 109 -0.98 -12.16 9.05
CA LYS A 109 -1.76 -13.38 9.28
C LYS A 109 -3.28 -13.14 9.20
N ASP A 110 -3.71 -12.35 8.22
CA ASP A 110 -5.12 -12.02 7.94
C ASP A 110 -5.90 -11.44 9.13
N SER A 111 -5.20 -10.88 10.13
CA SER A 111 -5.81 -10.51 11.41
C SER A 111 -5.23 -9.26 12.03
N HIS A 112 -4.17 -8.67 11.50
CA HIS A 112 -3.64 -7.41 12.04
C HIS A 112 -3.04 -6.54 10.95
N TRP A 113 -3.53 -5.31 10.84
CA TRP A 113 -3.08 -4.36 9.83
C TRP A 113 -1.99 -3.45 10.37
N THR A 114 -0.88 -3.42 9.65
CA THR A 114 0.25 -2.53 9.93
C THR A 114 0.66 -1.81 8.65
N LEU A 115 1.56 -0.82 8.77
CA LEU A 115 1.94 0.03 7.65
C LEU A 115 3.45 0.25 7.65
N VAL A 116 4.09 -0.02 6.51
CA VAL A 116 5.43 0.48 6.23
C VAL A 116 5.31 1.76 5.41
N VAL A 117 6.08 2.78 5.77
CA VAL A 117 6.22 4.01 4.99
C VAL A 117 7.69 4.22 4.65
N ALA A 118 8.01 4.31 3.37
CA ALA A 118 9.32 4.76 2.92
C ALA A 118 9.28 6.27 2.69
N PHE A 119 10.06 7.01 3.47
CA PHE A 119 10.31 8.43 3.29
C PHE A 119 11.53 8.59 2.39
N ILE A 120 11.27 8.78 1.09
CA ILE A 120 12.29 8.63 0.03
C ILE A 120 13.37 9.70 0.17
N SER A 121 12.96 10.96 0.36
CA SER A 121 13.90 12.09 0.52
C SER A 121 14.76 11.96 1.79
N GLU A 122 14.23 11.31 2.82
CA GLU A 122 14.91 11.09 4.10
C GLU A 122 15.73 9.79 4.12
N LYS A 123 15.61 8.95 3.08
CA LYS A 123 16.21 7.60 3.01
C LYS A 123 15.89 6.75 4.24
N ARG A 124 14.63 6.81 4.68
CA ARG A 124 14.16 6.19 5.92
C ARG A 124 12.95 5.31 5.67
N LEU A 125 13.01 4.07 6.15
CA LEU A 125 11.85 3.22 6.30
C LEU A 125 11.31 3.35 7.73
N GLN A 126 10.00 3.43 7.86
CA GLN A 126 9.31 3.46 9.15
C GLN A 126 8.20 2.43 9.16
N TYR A 127 8.17 1.65 10.23
CA TYR A 127 7.07 0.75 10.52
C TYR A 127 6.12 1.37 11.54
N TYR A 128 4.82 1.24 11.30
CA TYR A 128 3.76 1.66 12.20
C TYR A 128 2.89 0.45 12.55
N ASP A 129 2.84 0.16 13.84
CA ASP A 129 2.06 -0.93 14.42
C ASP A 129 1.35 -0.43 15.69
N SER A 130 0.03 -0.47 15.70
CA SER A 130 -0.80 -0.07 16.83
C SER A 130 -0.70 -1.01 18.04
N MET A 131 -0.17 -2.22 17.85
CA MET A 131 0.08 -3.22 18.89
C MET A 131 1.56 -3.26 19.33
N GLY A 132 2.42 -2.39 18.76
CA GLY A 132 3.80 -2.20 19.22
C GLY A 132 4.81 -3.24 18.73
N GLY A 133 4.51 -4.03 17.69
CA GLY A 133 5.46 -4.94 17.07
C GLY A 133 6.61 -4.19 16.36
N SER A 134 7.77 -4.85 16.24
CA SER A 134 8.97 -4.23 15.65
C SER A 134 8.93 -4.13 14.13
N GLY A 135 8.19 -5.02 13.46
CA GLY A 135 8.11 -5.09 12.00
C GLY A 135 9.42 -5.42 11.28
N THR A 136 10.44 -5.91 11.99
CA THR A 136 11.80 -6.13 11.46
C THR A 136 11.79 -6.95 10.17
N GLN A 137 11.04 -8.05 10.12
CA GLN A 137 10.91 -8.90 8.93
C GLN A 137 10.39 -8.17 7.68
N TYR A 138 9.54 -7.15 7.86
CA TYR A 138 8.97 -6.39 6.75
C TYR A 138 9.91 -5.26 6.31
N LEU A 139 10.67 -4.71 7.25
CA LEU A 139 11.66 -3.68 6.96
C LEU A 139 12.90 -4.27 6.27
N GLU A 140 13.34 -5.47 6.66
CA GLU A 140 14.46 -6.17 6.03
C GLU A 140 14.15 -6.69 4.62
N ALA A 141 12.86 -6.87 4.32
CA ALA A 141 12.38 -7.30 3.00
C ALA A 141 12.34 -6.15 1.97
N LEU A 142 12.56 -4.89 2.37
CA LEU A 142 12.40 -3.70 1.52
C LEU A 142 13.72 -2.96 1.32
#